data_AF-A0A962AAL0-F1
#
_entry.id   AF-A0A962AAL0-F1
#
_cell.length_a   1.000
_cell.length_b   1.000
_cell.length_c   1.000
_cell.angle_alpha   90.00
_cell.angle_beta   90.00
_cell.angle_gamma   90.00
#
_symmetry.space_group_name_H-M   'P 1'
#
loop_
_entity.id
_entity.type
_entity.pdbx_description
1 polymer ?
#
loop_
_entity_poly.entity_id
_entity_poly.type
_entity_poly.pdbx_seq_one_letter_code
_entity_poly.pdbx_strand_id
1 'polypeptide(L)' 'MTIPSAPIGPPTDATPAPRPERRAFEGAHIRLEPLTLAHAHDLYAATHGDDRENIWRYLFIGPYPDFAS' A
#
# COMPACT_ATOMS: atom_id res chain seq x y z
N MET A 1 30.32 22.03 10.29
CA MET A 1 29.01 22.34 9.68
C MET A 1 27.95 22.08 10.74
N THR A 2 27.47 23.13 11.41
CA THR A 2 26.53 23.00 12.54
C THR A 2 25.12 23.12 11.96
N ILE A 3 24.35 22.03 11.98
CA ILE A 3 22.94 22.08 11.63
C ILE A 3 22.21 22.69 12.82
N PRO A 4 21.52 23.84 12.68
CA PRO A 4 20.71 24.36 13.76
C PRO A 4 19.57 23.37 14.05
N SER A 5 19.47 22.93 15.31
CA SER A 5 18.36 22.11 15.80
C SER A 5 17.14 23.02 15.92
N ALA A 6 16.37 23.16 14.83
CA ALA A 6 15.02 23.68 14.93
C ALA A 6 14.17 22.67 15.73
N PRO A 7 13.31 23.10 16.66
CA PRO A 7 12.52 22.17 17.45
C PRO A 7 11.61 21.35 16.53
N ILE A 8 11.86 20.02 16.50
CA ILE A 8 11.04 19.05 15.77
C ILE A 8 9.75 18.83 16.55
N GLY A 9 8.77 19.74 16.37
CA GLY A 9 7.42 19.61 16.90
C GLY A 9 7.32 19.45 18.43
N PRO A 10 6.10 19.26 18.96
CA PRO A 10 5.92 18.84 20.34
C PRO A 10 6.40 17.38 20.54
N PRO A 11 6.92 17.03 21.72
CA PRO A 11 7.19 15.64 22.08
C PRO A 11 5.95 14.76 21.86
N THR A 12 6.12 13.61 21.22
CA THR A 12 5.07 12.61 20.99
C THR A 12 5.42 11.32 21.73
N ASP A 13 4.42 10.53 22.11
CA ASP A 13 4.64 9.21 22.69
C ASP A 13 5.43 8.32 21.70
N ALA A 14 6.59 7.85 22.15
CA ALA A 14 7.49 7.00 21.38
C ALA A 14 7.25 5.49 21.60
N THR A 15 6.18 5.12 22.33
CA THR A 15 5.81 3.72 22.54
C THR A 15 5.56 3.03 21.20
N PRO A 16 6.18 1.86 20.92
CA PRO A 16 5.99 1.17 19.66
C PRO A 16 4.52 0.83 19.41
N ALA A 17 4.05 1.12 18.20
CA ALA A 17 2.72 0.69 17.79
C ALA A 17 2.63 -0.85 17.68
N PRO A 18 1.45 -1.45 17.92
CA PRO A 18 1.22 -2.86 17.63
C PRO A 18 1.50 -3.18 16.16
N ARG A 19 1.94 -4.41 15.90
CA ARG A 19 2.07 -4.88 14.51
C ARG A 19 0.68 -5.00 13.86
N PRO A 20 0.57 -4.74 12.54
CA PRO A 20 -0.67 -4.99 11.82
C PRO A 20 -1.13 -6.44 11.96
N GLU A 21 -2.38 -6.63 12.35
CA GLU A 21 -2.99 -7.96 12.43
C GLU A 21 -3.37 -8.46 11.04
N ARG A 22 -3.12 -9.75 10.77
CA ARG A 22 -3.53 -10.40 9.51
C ARG A 22 -4.95 -10.97 9.65
N ARG A 23 -5.95 -10.10 9.74
CA ARG A 23 -7.38 -10.45 9.82
C ARG A 23 -8.24 -9.57 8.92
N ALA A 24 -9.52 -9.91 8.81
CA ALA A 24 -10.49 -9.01 8.20
C ALA A 24 -10.83 -7.84 9.14
N PHE A 25 -11.02 -6.66 8.57
CA PHE A 25 -11.45 -5.45 9.26
C PHE A 25 -12.76 -4.96 8.63
N GLU A 26 -13.80 -4.86 9.46
CA GLU A 26 -15.09 -4.31 9.04
C GLU A 26 -15.08 -2.79 9.25
N GLY A 27 -15.28 -2.03 8.17
CA GLY A 27 -15.48 -0.58 8.20
C GLY A 27 -16.93 -0.21 7.91
N ALA A 28 -17.24 1.08 8.00
CA ALA A 28 -18.59 1.58 7.73
C ALA A 28 -19.01 1.41 6.25
N HIS A 29 -18.04 1.36 5.32
CA HIS A 29 -18.29 1.34 3.88
C HIS A 29 -17.53 0.25 3.12
N ILE A 30 -16.48 -0.30 3.74
CA ILE A 30 -15.61 -1.29 3.10
C ILE A 30 -15.21 -2.35 4.12
N ARG A 31 -14.90 -3.54 3.61
CA ARG A 31 -14.24 -4.61 4.36
C ARG A 31 -12.83 -4.75 3.81
N LEU A 32 -11.83 -4.71 4.68
CA LEU A 32 -10.45 -5.05 4.34
C LEU A 32 -10.21 -6.51 4.73
N GLU A 33 -9.51 -7.26 3.90
CA GLU A 33 -9.17 -8.64 4.19
C GLU A 33 -7.72 -8.97 3.86
N PRO A 34 -7.15 -10.04 4.44
CA PRO A 34 -5.80 -10.46 4.12
C PRO A 34 -5.65 -10.75 2.62
N LEU A 35 -4.62 -10.19 2.00
CA LEU A 35 -4.31 -10.48 0.60
C LEU A 35 -3.96 -11.98 0.43
N THR A 36 -4.61 -12.63 -0.53
CA THR A 36 -4.40 -14.04 -0.89
C THR A 36 -4.28 -14.19 -2.41
N LEU A 37 -3.85 -15.37 -2.86
CA LEU A 37 -3.78 -15.71 -4.29
C LEU A 37 -5.14 -15.69 -4.98
N ALA A 38 -6.25 -15.86 -4.23
CA ALA A 38 -7.59 -15.79 -4.80
C ALA A 38 -7.89 -14.41 -5.41
N HIS A 39 -7.20 -13.35 -4.96
CA HIS A 39 -7.40 -11.98 -5.44
C HIS A 39 -6.54 -11.65 -6.67
N ALA A 40 -5.64 -12.55 -7.09
CA ALA A 40 -4.65 -12.23 -8.12
C ALA A 40 -5.34 -11.82 -9.43
N HIS A 41 -6.35 -12.57 -9.86
CA HIS A 41 -7.03 -12.31 -11.13
C HIS A 41 -7.78 -10.97 -11.12
N ASP A 42 -8.48 -10.66 -10.02
CA ASP A 42 -9.22 -9.41 -9.88
C ASP A 42 -8.28 -8.20 -9.81
N LEU A 43 -7.16 -8.31 -9.09
CA LEU A 43 -6.14 -7.27 -9.03
C LEU A 43 -5.47 -7.05 -10.39
N TYR A 44 -5.17 -8.12 -11.14
CA TYR A 44 -4.62 -8.00 -12.48
C TYR A 44 -5.59 -7.25 -13.40
N ALA A 45 -6.85 -7.69 -13.46
CA ALA A 45 -7.88 -7.03 -14.27
C ALA A 45 -8.07 -5.54 -13.90
N ALA A 46 -8.09 -5.21 -12.61
CA ALA A 46 -8.25 -3.83 -12.14
C ALA A 46 -7.05 -2.92 -12.46
N THR A 47 -5.85 -3.49 -12.60
CA THR A 47 -4.60 -2.73 -12.81
C THR A 47 -4.11 -2.77 -14.26
N HIS A 48 -4.75 -3.56 -15.14
CA HIS A 48 -4.35 -3.76 -16.53
C HIS A 48 -5.38 -3.29 -17.58
N GLY A 49 -6.34 -2.45 -17.18
CA GLY A 49 -7.23 -1.74 -18.11
C GLY A 49 -6.53 -0.58 -18.86
N ASP A 50 -7.31 0.24 -19.55
CA ASP A 50 -6.80 1.33 -20.39
C ASP A 50 -5.93 2.35 -19.63
N ASP A 51 -6.13 2.49 -18.33
CA ASP A 51 -5.40 3.43 -17.46
C ASP A 51 -4.12 2.83 -16.82
N ARG A 52 -3.72 1.63 -17.25
CA ARG A 52 -2.55 0.90 -16.71
C ARG A 52 -1.30 1.77 -16.61
N GLU A 53 -0.96 2.50 -17.66
CA GLU A 53 0.26 3.33 -17.65
C GLU A 53 0.24 4.42 -16.55
N ASN A 54 -0.95 4.90 -16.17
CA ASN A 54 -1.09 5.86 -15.07
C ASN A 54 -0.97 5.16 -13.71
N ILE A 55 -1.61 4.00 -13.54
CA ILE A 55 -1.57 3.20 -12.31
C ILE A 55 -0.13 2.81 -11.95
N TRP A 56 0.66 2.42 -12.95
CA TRP A 56 2.02 1.91 -12.75
C TRP A 56 3.12 2.98 -12.84
N ARG A 57 2.78 4.23 -13.19
CA ARG A 57 3.71 5.33 -13.52
C ARG A 57 4.89 5.52 -12.56
N TYR A 58 4.68 5.28 -11.27
CA TYR A 58 5.68 5.53 -10.23
C TYR A 58 6.15 4.27 -9.50
N LEU A 59 5.75 3.09 -9.98
CA LEU A 59 6.25 1.83 -9.45
C LEU A 59 7.57 1.47 -10.15
N PHE A 60 8.51 0.91 -9.40
CA PHE A 60 9.81 0.46 -9.94
C PHE A 60 9.72 -0.86 -10.72
N ILE A 61 8.50 -1.39 -10.89
CA ILE A 61 8.19 -2.69 -11.48
C ILE A 61 6.94 -2.55 -12.35
N GLY A 62 6.74 -3.55 -13.23
CA GLY A 62 5.58 -3.60 -14.12
C GLY A 62 5.48 -2.39 -15.06
N PRO A 63 4.32 -2.18 -15.72
CA PRO A 63 3.21 -3.12 -15.80
C PRO A 63 3.62 -4.50 -16.36
N TYR A 64 2.96 -5.57 -15.90
CA TYR A 64 3.27 -6.93 -16.36
C TYR A 64 2.61 -7.19 -17.73
N PRO A 65 3.29 -7.89 -18.67
CA PRO A 65 2.75 -8.11 -20.01
C PRO A 65 1.56 -9.08 -20.01
N ASP A 66 1.51 -10.01 -19.06
CA ASP A 66 0.45 -10.99 -18.89
C ASP A 66 0.26 -11.33 -17.40
N PHE A 67 -0.76 -12.13 -17.10
CA PHE A 67 -1.08 -12.57 -15.74
C PHE A 67 -0.04 -13.54 -15.13
N ALA A 68 0.76 -14.21 -15.97
CA ALA A 68 1.67 -15.27 -15.53
C ALA A 68 3.08 -14.75 -15.18
N SER A 69 3.36 -13.47 -15.51
CA SER A 69 4.65 -12.78 -15.32
C SER A 69 4.94 -12.37 -13.88
#